data_AF-A0A9P0FCZ9-F1
#
_entry.id   AF-A0A9P0FCZ9-F1
#
_cell.length_a   1.000
_cell.length_b   1.000
_cell.length_c   1.000
_cell.angle_alpha   90.00
_cell.angle_beta   90.00
_cell.angle_gamma   90.00
#
_symmetry.space_group_name_H-M   'P 1'
#
loop_
_entity.id
_entity.type
_entity.pdbx_description
1 polymer ?
#
loop_
_entity_poly.entity_id
_entity_poly.type
_entity_poly.pdbx_seq_one_letter_code
_entity_poly.pdbx_strand_id
1 'polypeptide(L)'
;MAWSRALMVLVLGITVRSQNSKCEKMASLATLEDHNTVVETSLRLLSGTWVSEGCETRPGPEYVLRSYTFDMDGNYYLVQHHYYDDSCSSPQFSVFSHGRLQLRTSLMQPEAASGIMKVTNISVIPQDNNAAREMDRVVAMECPGQEWKTWRRYEEHVVFDSAFEEKRKTYNLWEPRYVLNNHHDLNRNIHHSYGDISCLGALKWVFNELRLLKIQLRPIMEKLKPRKYPRQMRAELLLGDIHTNYRERENHIPTSFQLPLIKQVKGEMVSINRHSYVIKSGAGFPSSTFTNNKTPPHLIEKPHLPPYIYGEWTSTRCEVRPLGLYLTRRFSFYSEDSTWIGEHKFYSDPFCKIPKFIVTAAGHFTLTVPNKELKGTTNEGVKLHQRMYAAWNNPSFSTIRYSETRNGL
;
A
#
# COMPACT_ATOMS: atom_id res chain seq x y z
N MET A 1 -2.92 -15.48 68.07
CA MET A 1 -3.89 -14.61 67.37
C MET A 1 -3.14 -13.71 66.41
N ALA A 2 -2.98 -14.15 65.16
CA ALA A 2 -2.33 -13.38 64.11
C ALA A 2 -3.39 -12.55 63.39
N TRP A 3 -3.28 -11.22 63.45
CA TRP A 3 -4.17 -10.30 62.73
C TRP A 3 -3.58 -10.05 61.34
N SER A 4 -4.15 -10.70 60.32
CA SER A 4 -3.86 -10.41 58.91
C SER A 4 -4.41 -9.02 58.54
N ARG A 5 -3.53 -8.06 58.27
CA ARG A 5 -3.90 -6.80 57.61
C ARG A 5 -4.04 -7.06 56.11
N ALA A 6 -5.27 -7.18 55.64
CA ALA A 6 -5.57 -7.17 54.22
C ALA A 6 -5.33 -5.76 53.65
N LEU A 7 -4.35 -5.63 52.76
CA LEU A 7 -4.14 -4.43 51.96
C LEU A 7 -5.15 -4.47 50.80
N MET A 8 -6.27 -3.74 50.92
CA MET A 8 -7.15 -3.49 49.78
C MET A 8 -6.44 -2.54 48.82
N VAL A 9 -5.93 -3.07 47.71
CA VAL A 9 -5.56 -2.26 46.55
C VAL A 9 -6.85 -1.90 45.82
N LEU A 10 -7.37 -0.71 46.11
CA LEU A 10 -8.42 -0.06 45.32
C LEU A 10 -7.88 0.21 43.91
N VAL A 11 -8.19 -0.69 42.97
CA VAL A 11 -8.06 -0.39 41.54
C VAL A 11 -9.14 0.63 41.22
N LEU A 12 -8.79 1.91 41.31
CA LEU A 12 -9.57 2.99 40.73
C LEU A 12 -9.52 2.81 39.21
N GLY A 13 -10.46 2.02 38.69
CA GLY A 13 -10.80 2.05 37.29
C GLY A 13 -11.28 3.45 36.98
N ILE A 14 -10.43 4.26 36.36
CA ILE A 14 -10.85 5.49 35.69
C ILE A 14 -11.73 5.03 34.52
N THR A 15 -13.01 4.82 34.80
CA THR A 15 -14.03 4.75 33.78
C THR A 15 -14.19 6.16 33.25
N VAL A 16 -13.40 6.49 32.22
CA VAL A 16 -13.65 7.68 31.41
C VAL A 16 -15.07 7.52 30.86
N ARG A 17 -15.98 8.29 31.45
CA ARG A 17 -17.39 8.38 31.07
C ARG A 17 -17.43 9.09 29.72
N SER A 18 -17.23 8.35 28.62
CA SER A 18 -17.25 8.87 27.25
C SER A 18 -18.65 9.36 26.92
N GLN A 19 -18.83 10.68 26.79
CA GLN A 19 -19.83 11.20 25.87
C GLN A 19 -19.42 10.72 24.47
N ASN A 20 -20.24 9.89 23.81
CA ASN A 20 -19.95 9.28 22.50
C ASN A 20 -19.18 10.21 21.56
N SER A 21 -17.85 10.07 21.55
CA SER A 21 -16.98 10.96 20.80
C SER A 21 -17.19 10.75 19.29
N LYS A 22 -16.82 11.72 18.46
CA LYS A 22 -16.88 11.55 17.00
C LYS A 22 -16.06 10.32 16.56
N CYS A 23 -14.94 10.05 17.23
CA CYS A 23 -14.09 8.88 16.97
C CYS A 23 -14.77 7.57 17.37
N GLU A 24 -15.53 7.53 18.46
CA GLU A 24 -16.29 6.33 18.84
C GLU A 24 -17.35 5.95 17.79
N LYS A 25 -18.03 6.95 17.23
CA LYS A 25 -18.96 6.75 16.11
C LYS A 25 -18.23 6.25 14.86
N MET A 26 -17.07 6.83 14.54
CA MET A 26 -16.25 6.40 13.39
C MET A 26 -15.73 4.97 13.53
N ALA A 27 -15.24 4.60 14.71
CA ALA A 27 -14.78 3.25 15.01
C ALA A 27 -15.93 2.23 14.90
N SER A 28 -17.13 2.59 15.39
CA SER A 28 -18.33 1.76 15.30
C SER A 28 -18.77 1.55 13.84
N LEU A 29 -18.73 2.60 13.02
CA LEU A 29 -19.01 2.50 11.58
C LEU A 29 -17.98 1.62 10.87
N ALA A 30 -16.69 1.81 11.16
CA ALA A 30 -15.62 0.99 10.60
C ALA A 30 -15.80 -0.50 10.93
N THR A 31 -16.11 -0.82 12.20
CA THR A 31 -16.41 -2.19 12.63
C THR A 31 -17.59 -2.78 11.87
N LEU A 32 -18.66 -2.00 11.70
CA LEU A 32 -19.85 -2.46 10.97
C LEU A 32 -19.53 -2.72 9.49
N GLU A 33 -18.72 -1.88 8.86
CA GLU A 33 -18.27 -2.06 7.47
C GLU A 33 -17.37 -3.30 7.33
N ASP A 34 -16.38 -3.47 8.19
CA ASP A 34 -15.47 -4.60 8.18
C ASP A 34 -16.24 -5.91 8.38
N HIS A 35 -17.18 -5.95 9.33
CA HIS A 35 -17.96 -7.16 9.61
C HIS A 35 -18.88 -7.58 8.46
N ASN A 36 -19.35 -6.62 7.66
CA ASN A 36 -20.23 -6.83 6.51
C ASN A 36 -19.48 -6.86 5.17
N THR A 37 -18.14 -6.83 5.19
CA THR A 37 -17.32 -6.98 3.99
C THR A 37 -17.42 -8.41 3.47
N VAL A 38 -17.52 -8.55 2.15
CA VAL A 38 -17.59 -9.83 1.45
C VAL A 38 -16.33 -10.01 0.62
N VAL A 39 -15.67 -11.16 0.68
CA VAL A 39 -14.47 -11.44 -0.11
C VAL A 39 -14.78 -12.45 -1.20
N GLU A 40 -14.37 -12.14 -2.42
CA GLU A 40 -14.30 -13.11 -3.51
C GLU A 40 -13.15 -12.72 -4.43
N THR A 41 -12.05 -13.44 -4.34
CA THR A 41 -10.89 -13.20 -5.20
C THR A 41 -10.96 -14.12 -6.42
N SER A 42 -11.55 -13.65 -7.52
CA SER A 42 -11.70 -14.40 -8.77
C SER A 42 -11.36 -13.54 -9.99
N LEU A 43 -10.93 -14.16 -11.10
CA LEU A 43 -10.65 -13.43 -12.35
C LEU A 43 -11.89 -12.69 -12.87
N ARG A 44 -13.07 -13.29 -12.72
CA ARG A 44 -14.35 -12.64 -13.06
C ARG A 44 -14.50 -11.33 -12.30
N LEU A 45 -14.29 -11.32 -10.99
CA LEU A 45 -14.46 -10.11 -10.20
C LEU A 45 -13.31 -9.11 -10.42
N LEU A 46 -12.11 -9.60 -10.72
CA LEU A 46 -10.92 -8.81 -11.06
C LEU A 46 -11.08 -8.04 -12.36
N SER A 47 -11.83 -8.57 -13.33
CA SER A 47 -12.01 -7.92 -14.63
C SER A 47 -12.56 -6.50 -14.52
N GLY A 48 -12.02 -5.60 -15.33
CA GLY A 48 -12.33 -4.16 -15.32
C GLY A 48 -11.15 -3.30 -14.88
N THR A 49 -11.43 -2.01 -14.70
CA THR A 49 -10.42 -0.99 -14.37
C THR A 49 -10.47 -0.64 -12.88
N TRP A 50 -9.30 -0.60 -12.25
CA TRP A 50 -9.08 -0.30 -10.83
C TRP A 50 -8.12 0.85 -10.71
N VAL A 51 -8.46 1.86 -9.92
CA VAL A 51 -7.67 3.09 -9.82
C VAL A 51 -7.45 3.51 -8.37
N SER A 52 -6.37 4.25 -8.12
CA SER A 52 -6.13 4.94 -6.85
C SER A 52 -7.28 5.90 -6.52
N GLU A 53 -7.67 6.00 -5.25
CA GLU A 53 -8.64 7.03 -4.80
C GLU A 53 -8.02 8.41 -4.59
N GLY A 54 -6.70 8.51 -4.66
CA GLY A 54 -5.94 9.73 -4.46
C GLY A 54 -4.44 9.46 -4.57
N CYS A 55 -3.63 10.50 -4.38
CA CYS A 55 -2.18 10.38 -4.39
C CYS A 55 -1.71 9.39 -3.31
N GLU A 56 -1.08 8.29 -3.73
CA GLU A 56 -0.57 7.26 -2.83
C GLU A 56 0.87 7.58 -2.43
N THR A 57 1.17 7.50 -1.14
CA THR A 57 2.55 7.53 -0.63
C THR A 57 3.03 6.10 -0.37
N ARG A 58 4.10 5.71 -1.05
CA ARG A 58 4.71 4.38 -0.97
C ARG A 58 6.04 4.40 -0.21
N PRO A 59 6.47 3.27 0.37
CA PRO A 59 7.76 3.15 1.04
C PRO A 59 8.95 3.60 0.19
N GLY A 60 9.92 4.30 0.78
CA GLY A 60 11.10 4.81 0.07
C GLY A 60 10.87 6.16 -0.61
N PRO A 61 10.24 7.10 0.12
CA PRO A 61 9.11 7.94 -0.32
C PRO A 61 8.89 8.01 -1.84
N GLU A 62 7.79 7.43 -2.30
CA GLU A 62 7.35 7.57 -3.68
C GLU A 62 5.88 7.96 -3.74
N TYR A 63 5.57 8.90 -4.63
CA TYR A 63 4.22 9.41 -4.80
C TYR A 63 3.68 8.92 -6.13
N VAL A 64 2.58 8.17 -6.09
CA VAL A 64 2.04 7.55 -7.30
C VAL A 64 0.54 7.67 -7.43
N LEU A 65 0.09 7.66 -8.68
CA LEU A 65 -1.26 7.30 -9.08
C LEU A 65 -1.17 6.10 -10.00
N ARG A 66 -1.96 5.07 -9.73
CA ARG A 66 -1.93 3.84 -10.53
C ARG A 66 -3.32 3.41 -10.97
N SER A 67 -3.35 2.83 -12.17
CA SER A 67 -4.52 2.23 -12.79
C SER A 67 -4.15 0.86 -13.31
N TYR A 68 -4.87 -0.16 -12.89
CA TYR A 68 -4.80 -1.50 -13.45
C TYR A 68 -6.09 -1.80 -14.21
N THR A 69 -5.97 -2.28 -15.44
CA THR A 69 -7.07 -2.85 -16.20
C THR A 69 -6.81 -4.33 -16.41
N PHE A 70 -7.76 -5.17 -16.04
CA PHE A 70 -7.70 -6.62 -16.26
C PHE A 70 -8.82 -7.04 -17.20
N ASP A 71 -8.49 -7.93 -18.14
CA ASP A 71 -9.51 -8.63 -18.93
C ASP A 71 -9.93 -9.95 -18.28
N MET A 72 -10.88 -10.65 -18.91
CA MET A 72 -11.38 -11.94 -18.42
C MET A 72 -10.39 -13.09 -18.64
N ASP A 73 -9.45 -12.95 -19.56
CA ASP A 73 -8.45 -13.97 -19.93
C ASP A 73 -7.17 -13.89 -19.08
N GLY A 74 -7.11 -12.88 -18.20
CA GLY A 74 -6.04 -12.61 -17.27
C GLY A 74 -4.97 -11.68 -17.82
N ASN A 75 -5.13 -11.08 -19.01
CA ASN A 75 -4.21 -10.02 -19.41
C ASN A 75 -4.45 -8.78 -18.57
N TYR A 76 -3.37 -8.08 -18.26
CA TYR A 76 -3.41 -6.85 -17.50
C TYR A 76 -2.68 -5.73 -18.26
N TYR A 77 -3.14 -4.52 -18.00
CA TYR A 77 -2.48 -3.29 -18.37
C TYR A 77 -2.36 -2.41 -17.14
N LEU A 78 -1.13 -1.98 -16.84
CA LEU A 78 -0.79 -1.08 -15.76
C LEU A 78 -0.40 0.28 -16.32
N VAL A 79 -0.93 1.32 -15.71
CA VAL A 79 -0.44 2.70 -15.80
C VAL A 79 -0.05 3.14 -14.39
N GLN A 80 1.21 3.50 -14.17
CA GLN A 80 1.70 4.04 -12.90
C GLN A 80 2.39 5.38 -13.15
N HIS A 81 1.76 6.47 -12.73
CA HIS A 81 2.32 7.81 -12.77
C HIS A 81 3.08 8.08 -11.48
N HIS A 82 4.35 8.48 -11.58
CA HIS A 82 5.20 8.92 -10.48
C HIS A 82 5.25 10.44 -10.42
N TYR A 83 5.31 10.98 -9.20
CA TYR A 83 5.31 12.42 -8.91
C TYR A 83 6.46 12.79 -7.98
N TYR A 84 6.87 14.05 -8.05
CA TYR A 84 7.89 14.62 -7.17
C TYR A 84 7.35 14.97 -5.77
N ASP A 85 6.02 15.06 -5.61
CA ASP A 85 5.36 15.58 -4.41
C ASP A 85 4.18 14.70 -3.94
N ASP A 86 3.88 14.79 -2.65
CA ASP A 86 2.83 14.05 -1.94
C ASP A 86 1.39 14.44 -2.31
N SER A 87 1.26 15.51 -3.10
CA SER A 87 -0.01 15.96 -3.65
C SER A 87 -0.23 15.47 -5.07
N CYS A 88 0.75 14.82 -5.71
CA CYS A 88 0.73 14.42 -7.11
C CYS A 88 0.43 15.61 -8.05
N SER A 89 1.06 16.75 -7.80
CA SER A 89 0.92 17.98 -8.60
C SER A 89 1.98 18.12 -9.69
N SER A 90 3.16 17.55 -9.47
CA SER A 90 4.34 17.63 -10.34
C SER A 90 4.75 16.24 -10.85
N PRO A 91 4.31 15.82 -12.04
CA PRO A 91 4.67 14.52 -12.60
C PRO A 91 6.16 14.40 -12.89
N GLN A 92 6.71 13.23 -12.60
CA GLN A 92 8.10 12.87 -12.83
C GLN A 92 8.24 11.96 -14.05
N PHE A 93 7.62 10.78 -14.00
CA PHE A 93 7.58 9.83 -15.11
C PHE A 93 6.35 8.93 -15.03
N SER A 94 6.02 8.28 -16.15
CA SER A 94 4.97 7.27 -16.21
C SER A 94 5.57 5.93 -16.60
N VAL A 95 5.14 4.87 -15.94
CA VAL A 95 5.49 3.48 -16.26
C VAL A 95 4.24 2.76 -16.74
N PHE A 96 4.40 2.02 -17.82
CA PHE A 96 3.37 1.17 -18.40
C PHE A 96 3.83 -0.26 -18.37
N SER A 97 2.95 -1.18 -18.01
CA SER A 97 3.26 -2.61 -18.07
C SER A 97 2.10 -3.38 -18.65
N HIS A 98 2.43 -4.27 -19.56
CA HIS A 98 1.51 -5.25 -20.10
C HIS A 98 1.96 -6.64 -19.68
N GLY A 99 1.00 -7.53 -19.51
CA GLY A 99 1.33 -8.94 -19.31
C GLY A 99 0.10 -9.78 -19.03
N ARG A 100 0.35 -10.99 -18.52
CA ARG A 100 -0.68 -11.93 -18.13
C ARG A 100 -0.55 -12.30 -16.66
N LEU A 101 -1.67 -12.41 -15.98
CA LEU A 101 -1.82 -12.74 -14.58
C LEU A 101 -2.67 -13.99 -14.44
N GLN A 102 -2.12 -14.99 -13.74
CA GLN A 102 -2.85 -16.17 -13.31
C GLN A 102 -3.02 -16.13 -11.80
N LEU A 103 -4.20 -16.49 -11.31
CA LEU A 103 -4.48 -16.51 -9.88
C LEU A 103 -4.38 -17.94 -9.33
N ARG A 104 -3.75 -18.07 -8.16
CA ARG A 104 -3.79 -19.27 -7.31
C ARG A 104 -4.17 -18.86 -5.90
N THR A 105 -4.61 -19.79 -5.07
CA THR A 105 -4.86 -19.51 -3.65
C THR A 105 -3.56 -19.10 -2.95
N SER A 106 -3.61 -18.03 -2.16
CA SER A 106 -2.46 -17.61 -1.34
C SER A 106 -2.44 -18.33 0.01
N LEU A 107 -1.25 -18.62 0.51
CA LEU A 107 -1.02 -19.08 1.89
C LEU A 107 -0.59 -17.95 2.83
N MET A 108 -0.29 -16.76 2.29
CA MET A 108 0.22 -15.63 3.09
C MET A 108 -0.90 -14.88 3.81
N GLN A 109 -2.06 -14.75 3.17
CA GLN A 109 -3.22 -14.03 3.70
C GLN A 109 -4.51 -14.82 3.45
N PRO A 110 -5.41 -14.94 4.44
CA PRO A 110 -6.69 -15.60 4.24
C PRO A 110 -7.54 -14.93 3.15
N GLU A 111 -8.14 -15.78 2.30
CA GLU A 111 -9.04 -15.38 1.21
C GLU A 111 -8.37 -14.48 0.14
N ALA A 112 -7.03 -14.40 0.16
CA ALA A 112 -6.24 -13.77 -0.87
C ALA A 112 -5.80 -14.77 -1.95
N ALA A 113 -5.41 -14.25 -3.10
CA ALA A 113 -4.79 -15.00 -4.18
C ALA A 113 -3.33 -14.62 -4.34
N SER A 114 -2.52 -15.60 -4.75
CA SER A 114 -1.18 -15.39 -5.26
C SER A 114 -1.23 -15.27 -6.78
N GLY A 115 -0.79 -14.13 -7.30
CA GLY A 115 -0.67 -13.91 -8.73
C GLY A 115 0.65 -14.44 -9.28
N ILE A 116 0.57 -15.20 -10.37
CA ILE A 116 1.71 -15.57 -11.21
C ILE A 116 1.66 -14.69 -12.44
N MET A 117 2.61 -13.79 -12.55
CA MET A 117 2.68 -12.78 -13.60
C MET A 117 3.72 -13.16 -14.66
N LYS A 118 3.34 -13.06 -15.94
CA LYS A 118 4.27 -13.01 -17.08
C LYS A 118 4.18 -11.61 -17.69
N VAL A 119 5.17 -10.78 -17.45
CA VAL A 119 5.28 -9.44 -18.07
C VAL A 119 5.59 -9.64 -19.55
N THR A 120 4.92 -8.90 -20.43
CA THR A 120 5.17 -8.94 -21.88
C THR A 120 5.92 -7.72 -22.36
N ASN A 121 5.60 -6.54 -21.82
CA ASN A 121 6.19 -5.27 -22.23
C ASN A 121 6.20 -4.29 -21.06
N ILE A 122 7.28 -3.52 -20.94
CA ILE A 122 7.35 -2.34 -20.06
C ILE A 122 7.81 -1.15 -20.88
N SER A 123 7.11 -0.04 -20.77
CA SER A 123 7.52 1.25 -21.34
C SER A 123 7.49 2.36 -20.29
N VAL A 124 8.31 3.38 -20.52
CA VAL A 124 8.50 4.48 -19.59
C VAL A 124 8.52 5.81 -20.35
N ILE A 125 7.82 6.81 -19.83
CA ILE A 125 7.76 8.17 -20.38
C ILE A 125 8.21 9.17 -19.30
N PRO A 126 9.39 9.80 -19.44
CA PRO A 126 9.78 10.94 -18.61
C PRO A 126 8.87 12.14 -18.88
N GLN A 127 8.40 12.83 -17.83
CA GLN A 127 7.41 13.91 -17.95
C GLN A 127 8.04 15.31 -17.97
N ASP A 128 9.34 15.40 -17.70
CA ASP A 128 10.13 16.62 -17.87
C ASP A 128 11.60 16.31 -18.22
N ASN A 129 12.39 17.36 -18.44
CA ASN A 129 13.82 17.23 -18.74
C ASN A 129 14.65 16.79 -17.52
N ASN A 130 14.16 16.99 -16.30
CA ASN A 130 14.89 16.59 -15.10
C ASN A 130 14.78 15.08 -14.89
N ALA A 131 13.58 14.53 -15.05
CA ALA A 131 13.30 13.10 -15.01
C ALA A 131 14.06 12.36 -16.11
N ALA A 132 14.12 12.90 -17.34
CA ALA A 132 14.89 12.29 -18.41
C ALA A 132 16.40 12.19 -18.06
N ARG A 133 16.99 13.29 -17.57
CA ARG A 133 18.40 13.30 -17.13
C ARG A 133 18.66 12.39 -15.93
N GLU A 134 17.72 12.36 -14.99
CA GLU A 134 17.83 11.49 -13.82
C GLU A 134 17.74 10.02 -14.23
N MET A 135 16.90 9.66 -15.21
CA MET A 135 16.87 8.30 -15.75
C MET A 135 18.18 7.91 -16.41
N ASP A 136 18.79 8.76 -17.23
CA ASP A 136 20.12 8.50 -17.79
C ASP A 136 21.15 8.22 -16.68
N ARG A 137 21.12 9.02 -15.61
CA ARG A 137 22.02 8.87 -14.46
C ARG A 137 21.78 7.57 -13.69
N VAL A 138 20.53 7.27 -13.36
CA VAL A 138 20.16 6.11 -12.55
C VAL A 138 20.41 4.82 -13.35
N VAL A 139 20.07 4.77 -14.63
CA VAL A 139 20.37 3.61 -15.48
C VAL A 139 21.88 3.40 -15.60
N ALA A 140 22.67 4.46 -15.77
CA ALA A 140 24.13 4.33 -15.81
C ALA A 140 24.73 3.79 -14.51
N MET A 141 24.14 4.14 -13.37
CA MET A 141 24.59 3.70 -12.05
C MET A 141 24.17 2.26 -11.75
N GLU A 142 22.90 1.93 -11.99
CA GLU A 142 22.29 0.66 -11.58
C GLU A 142 22.50 -0.46 -12.62
N CYS A 143 22.88 -0.09 -13.85
CA CYS A 143 22.98 -1.01 -14.98
C CYS A 143 24.33 -0.84 -15.71
N PRO A 144 25.47 -1.07 -15.02
CA PRO A 144 26.77 -0.76 -15.61
C PRO A 144 27.06 -1.63 -16.82
N GLY A 145 27.70 -1.04 -17.85
CA GLY A 145 28.11 -1.76 -19.06
C GLY A 145 26.98 -2.05 -20.06
N GLN A 146 25.75 -1.62 -19.77
CA GLN A 146 24.66 -1.70 -20.73
C GLN A 146 24.58 -0.41 -21.56
N GLU A 147 24.23 -0.52 -22.85
CA GLU A 147 23.94 0.65 -23.69
C GLU A 147 22.42 0.86 -23.79
N TRP A 148 21.96 2.11 -23.71
CA TRP A 148 20.56 2.48 -23.89
C TRP A 148 20.42 3.75 -24.72
N LYS A 149 19.22 3.93 -25.30
CA LYS A 149 18.89 5.16 -26.02
C LYS A 149 18.71 6.29 -25.00
N THR A 150 19.35 7.43 -25.25
CA THR A 150 19.21 8.62 -24.41
C THR A 150 17.75 8.95 -24.13
N TRP A 151 17.42 9.15 -22.86
CA TRP A 151 16.07 9.44 -22.41
C TRP A 151 15.63 10.84 -22.86
N ARG A 152 14.40 10.96 -23.36
CA ARG A 152 13.84 12.26 -23.77
C ARG A 152 12.49 12.51 -23.13
N ARG A 153 12.22 13.77 -22.81
CA ARG A 153 10.92 14.19 -22.26
C ARG A 153 9.80 13.82 -23.23
N TYR A 154 8.68 13.32 -22.71
CA TYR A 154 7.48 12.93 -23.44
C TYR A 154 7.68 11.87 -24.53
N GLU A 155 8.87 11.30 -24.63
CA GLU A 155 9.14 10.17 -25.52
C GLU A 155 8.88 8.87 -24.76
N GLU A 156 8.24 7.92 -25.43
CA GLU A 156 8.03 6.58 -24.89
C GLU A 156 9.24 5.71 -25.19
N HIS A 157 9.87 5.22 -24.13
CA HIS A 157 10.99 4.32 -24.20
C HIS A 157 10.52 2.94 -23.76
N VAL A 158 10.57 1.97 -24.68
CA VAL A 158 10.40 0.56 -24.32
C VAL A 158 11.67 0.12 -23.60
N VAL A 159 11.50 -0.41 -22.38
CA VAL A 159 12.61 -0.86 -21.52
C VAL A 159 12.63 -2.37 -21.33
N PHE A 160 11.54 -3.05 -21.68
CA PHE A 160 11.46 -4.50 -21.68
C PHE A 160 10.43 -4.96 -22.70
N ASP A 161 10.74 -6.00 -23.46
CA ASP A 161 9.81 -6.65 -24.38
C ASP A 161 10.15 -8.13 -24.57
N SER A 162 9.26 -8.99 -24.07
CA SER A 162 9.37 -10.45 -24.12
C SER A 162 9.52 -11.03 -25.54
N ALA A 163 9.03 -10.35 -26.58
CA ALA A 163 9.17 -10.83 -27.95
C ALA A 163 10.63 -10.78 -28.44
N PHE A 164 11.46 -9.91 -27.87
CA PHE A 164 12.90 -9.86 -28.17
C PHE A 164 13.66 -11.00 -27.49
N GLU A 165 13.26 -11.38 -26.27
CA GLU A 165 13.84 -12.53 -25.55
C GLU A 165 13.55 -13.84 -26.26
N GLU A 166 12.29 -14.07 -26.68
CA GLU A 166 11.88 -15.29 -27.37
C GLU A 166 12.62 -15.47 -28.71
N LYS A 167 12.90 -14.38 -29.43
CA LYS A 167 13.73 -14.40 -30.66
C LYS A 167 15.20 -14.71 -30.39
N ARG A 168 15.73 -14.35 -29.23
CA ARG A 168 17.14 -14.56 -28.85
C ARG A 168 17.42 -15.94 -28.22
N LYS A 169 16.39 -16.76 -27.97
CA LYS A 169 16.48 -18.08 -27.29
C LYS A 169 17.23 -18.02 -25.95
N THR A 170 17.20 -16.89 -25.27
CA THR A 170 17.80 -16.72 -23.93
C THR A 170 16.72 -17.03 -22.90
N TYR A 171 16.64 -18.29 -22.46
CA TYR A 171 15.64 -18.76 -21.50
C TYR A 171 16.01 -18.52 -20.02
N ASN A 172 17.03 -17.70 -19.73
CA ASN A 172 17.54 -17.51 -18.37
C ASN A 172 17.29 -16.09 -17.89
N LEU A 173 16.13 -15.88 -17.25
CA LEU A 173 15.67 -14.59 -16.75
C LEU A 173 16.44 -14.05 -15.51
N TRP A 174 17.48 -14.74 -15.01
CA TRP A 174 18.08 -14.44 -13.69
C TRP A 174 19.57 -14.77 -13.55
N GLU A 175 20.36 -14.65 -14.61
CA GLU A 175 21.83 -14.68 -14.48
C GLU A 175 22.38 -13.26 -14.66
N PRO A 176 23.03 -12.66 -13.65
CA PRO A 176 23.73 -11.40 -13.84
C PRO A 176 24.79 -11.61 -14.91
N ARG A 177 24.77 -10.82 -15.99
CA ARG A 177 25.93 -10.72 -16.90
C ARG A 177 27.06 -9.96 -16.22
N TYR A 178 27.61 -10.54 -15.16
CA TYR A 178 28.92 -10.19 -14.65
C TYR A 178 29.80 -11.44 -14.69
N VAL A 179 30.90 -11.29 -15.40
CA VAL A 179 32.01 -12.23 -15.60
C VAL A 179 31.81 -13.25 -16.74
N LEU A 180 32.06 -12.76 -17.95
CA LEU A 180 32.82 -13.53 -18.93
C LEU A 180 34.07 -12.73 -19.31
N ASN A 181 35.00 -12.62 -18.35
CA ASN A 181 36.41 -12.52 -18.70
C ASN A 181 36.81 -13.89 -19.23
N ASN A 182 36.54 -14.15 -20.50
CA ASN A 182 37.36 -15.03 -21.31
C ASN A 182 37.32 -14.51 -22.73
N HIS A 183 38.47 -13.96 -23.13
CA HIS A 183 38.85 -13.79 -24.51
C HIS A 183 38.54 -15.06 -25.29
N HIS A 184 37.50 -15.04 -26.13
CA HIS A 184 37.35 -15.76 -27.40
C HIS A 184 35.89 -15.68 -27.85
N ASP A 185 35.48 -14.54 -28.41
CA ASP A 185 34.46 -14.46 -29.48
C ASP A 185 34.35 -13.02 -30.01
N LEU A 186 35.46 -12.53 -30.58
CA LEU A 186 35.49 -11.33 -31.41
C LEU A 186 35.00 -11.65 -32.82
N ASN A 187 33.74 -12.10 -33.01
CA ASN A 187 33.06 -11.97 -34.31
C ASN A 187 31.57 -12.37 -34.32
N ARG A 188 30.77 -11.83 -33.40
CA ARG A 188 29.34 -11.68 -33.69
C ARG A 188 28.99 -10.20 -33.62
N ASN A 189 28.57 -9.65 -34.75
CA ASN A 189 27.81 -8.41 -34.83
C ASN A 189 26.54 -8.59 -33.99
N ILE A 190 26.66 -8.39 -32.68
CA ILE A 190 25.53 -8.25 -31.78
C ILE A 190 24.96 -6.88 -32.13
N HIS A 191 23.90 -6.85 -32.94
CA HIS A 191 23.05 -5.68 -33.02
C HIS A 191 22.54 -5.39 -31.60
N HIS A 192 23.19 -4.44 -30.92
CA HIS A 192 22.75 -3.87 -29.66
C HIS A 192 21.42 -3.18 -29.92
N SER A 193 20.33 -3.92 -29.69
CA SER A 193 18.99 -3.38 -29.79
C SER A 193 18.73 -2.52 -28.56
N TYR A 194 18.79 -1.21 -28.76
CA TYR A 194 18.42 -0.19 -27.78
C TYR A 194 16.98 -0.45 -27.29
N GLY A 195 16.79 -1.03 -26.10
CA GLY A 195 15.43 -1.17 -25.53
C GLY A 195 15.20 -2.26 -24.47
N ASP A 196 16.18 -3.13 -24.18
CA ASP A 196 16.00 -4.16 -23.15
C ASP A 196 16.92 -3.89 -21.96
N ILE A 197 16.36 -3.50 -20.82
CA ILE A 197 17.06 -3.11 -19.60
C ILE A 197 17.05 -4.28 -18.61
N SER A 198 18.23 -4.79 -18.26
CA SER A 198 18.38 -6.01 -17.44
C SER A 198 18.20 -5.80 -15.92
N CYS A 199 18.18 -4.55 -15.47
CA CYS A 199 18.22 -4.12 -14.06
C CYS A 199 16.87 -3.56 -13.57
N LEU A 200 15.74 -4.08 -14.09
CA LEU A 200 14.39 -3.55 -13.81
C LEU A 200 14.06 -3.45 -12.31
N GLY A 201 14.57 -4.41 -11.51
CA GLY A 201 14.51 -4.39 -10.04
C GLY A 201 15.08 -3.13 -9.42
N ALA A 202 16.32 -2.79 -9.77
CA ALA A 202 17.00 -1.59 -9.29
C ALA A 202 16.35 -0.29 -9.78
N LEU A 203 15.72 -0.32 -10.96
CA LEU A 203 14.95 0.79 -11.53
C LEU A 203 13.52 0.89 -10.99
N LYS A 204 13.16 0.05 -10.02
CA LYS A 204 11.85 0.02 -9.34
C LYS A 204 10.69 -0.38 -10.25
N TRP A 205 10.97 -0.97 -11.40
CA TRP A 205 9.96 -1.43 -12.38
C TRP A 205 9.68 -2.92 -12.20
N VAL A 206 9.32 -3.28 -10.97
CA VAL A 206 8.91 -4.65 -10.60
C VAL A 206 7.54 -4.60 -9.94
N PHE A 207 6.59 -5.32 -10.53
CA PHE A 207 5.19 -5.32 -10.11
C PHE A 207 4.87 -6.51 -9.19
N ASN A 208 5.76 -6.78 -8.24
CA ASN A 208 5.61 -7.88 -7.27
C ASN A 208 4.39 -7.72 -6.36
N GLU A 209 3.78 -6.54 -6.32
CA GLU A 209 2.48 -6.32 -5.68
C GLU A 209 1.37 -7.22 -6.24
N LEU A 210 1.46 -7.66 -7.50
CA LEU A 210 0.53 -8.63 -8.08
C LEU A 210 0.74 -10.06 -7.56
N ARG A 211 1.83 -10.35 -6.84
CA ARG A 211 2.07 -11.70 -6.25
C ARG A 211 1.19 -11.99 -5.04
N LEU A 212 0.52 -10.98 -4.50
CA LEU A 212 -0.47 -11.13 -3.44
C LEU A 212 -1.61 -10.13 -3.70
N LEU A 213 -2.81 -10.62 -3.95
CA LEU A 213 -3.96 -9.76 -4.18
C LEU A 213 -5.23 -10.29 -3.50
N LYS A 214 -6.10 -9.38 -3.10
CA LYS A 214 -7.38 -9.70 -2.46
C LYS A 214 -8.44 -8.75 -3.01
N ILE A 215 -9.58 -9.31 -3.40
CA ILE A 215 -10.74 -8.51 -3.83
C ILE A 215 -11.81 -8.61 -2.77
N GLN A 216 -12.27 -7.45 -2.31
CA GLN A 216 -13.35 -7.39 -1.33
C GLN A 216 -14.39 -6.35 -1.72
N LEU A 217 -15.64 -6.66 -1.36
CA LEU A 217 -16.78 -5.78 -1.47
C LEU A 217 -17.07 -5.18 -0.10
N ARG A 218 -16.77 -3.90 0.07
CA ARG A 218 -17.01 -3.14 1.29
C ARG A 218 -18.34 -2.38 1.18
N PRO A 219 -19.23 -2.44 2.18
CA PRO A 219 -20.52 -1.74 2.10
C PRO A 219 -20.35 -0.21 2.14
N ILE A 220 -21.16 0.52 1.36
CA ILE A 220 -21.18 1.99 1.35
C ILE A 220 -22.23 2.47 2.36
N MET A 221 -21.79 2.87 3.57
CA MET A 221 -22.68 3.07 4.72
C MET A 221 -23.18 4.51 4.93
N GLU A 222 -22.71 5.49 4.14
CA GLU A 222 -22.98 6.94 4.30
C GLU A 222 -24.48 7.34 4.25
N LYS A 223 -25.40 6.44 3.88
CA LYS A 223 -26.85 6.67 3.88
C LYS A 223 -27.65 5.42 4.25
N LEU A 224 -27.36 4.82 5.41
CA LEU A 224 -28.10 3.67 5.92
C LEU A 224 -29.59 3.99 6.13
N LYS A 225 -30.42 3.67 5.13
CA LYS A 225 -31.77 3.16 5.37
C LYS A 225 -31.64 1.65 5.53
N PRO A 226 -31.86 1.07 6.73
CA PRO A 226 -31.92 -0.37 6.87
C PRO A 226 -33.03 -0.89 5.96
N ARG A 227 -32.73 -1.85 5.08
CA ARG A 227 -33.67 -2.52 4.13
C ARG A 227 -33.77 -2.01 2.68
N LYS A 228 -32.73 -1.44 2.05
CA LYS A 228 -32.68 -1.44 0.57
C LYS A 228 -31.80 -2.58 0.05
N TYR A 229 -32.45 -3.66 -0.36
CA TYR A 229 -31.87 -4.63 -1.29
C TYR A 229 -31.93 -4.06 -2.71
N PRO A 230 -30.91 -4.29 -3.56
CA PRO A 230 -29.61 -4.93 -3.27
C PRO A 230 -28.65 -4.01 -2.48
N ARG A 231 -27.75 -4.60 -1.68
CA ARG A 231 -26.75 -3.85 -0.89
C ARG A 231 -25.77 -3.15 -1.85
N GLN A 232 -25.55 -1.86 -1.61
CA GLN A 232 -24.59 -1.07 -2.36
C GLN A 232 -23.20 -1.27 -1.77
N MET A 233 -22.29 -1.75 -2.59
CA MET A 233 -20.93 -2.08 -2.20
C MET A 233 -19.95 -1.29 -3.06
N ARG A 234 -18.78 -1.00 -2.50
CA ARG A 234 -17.59 -0.57 -3.22
C ARG A 234 -16.67 -1.78 -3.37
N ALA A 235 -16.15 -2.00 -4.57
CA ALA A 235 -15.16 -3.06 -4.80
C ALA A 235 -13.75 -2.49 -4.59
N GLU A 236 -12.98 -3.16 -3.75
CA GLU A 236 -11.60 -2.84 -3.41
C GLU A 236 -10.68 -3.96 -3.90
N LEU A 237 -9.64 -3.60 -4.65
CA LEU A 237 -8.53 -4.47 -5.02
C LEU A 237 -7.33 -4.10 -4.15
N LEU A 238 -6.99 -4.99 -3.23
CA LEU A 238 -5.80 -4.89 -2.41
C LEU A 238 -4.65 -5.62 -3.11
N LEU A 239 -3.54 -4.92 -3.32
CA LEU A 239 -2.30 -5.48 -3.88
C LEU A 239 -1.23 -5.56 -2.80
N GLY A 240 -0.28 -6.49 -2.94
CA GLY A 240 0.73 -6.80 -1.95
C GLY A 240 1.61 -5.60 -1.62
N ASP A 241 2.08 -5.52 -0.38
CA ASP A 241 3.07 -4.54 0.05
C ASP A 241 4.38 -4.63 -0.74
N ILE A 242 5.13 -3.53 -0.72
CA ILE A 242 6.44 -3.44 -1.35
C ILE A 242 7.50 -3.11 -0.32
N HIS A 243 8.71 -3.58 -0.59
CA HIS A 243 9.84 -3.36 0.29
C HIS A 243 10.25 -1.87 0.34
N THR A 244 10.67 -1.41 1.52
CA THR A 244 11.14 -0.04 1.77
C THR A 244 12.44 0.24 1.01
N ASN A 245 13.38 -0.70 1.03
CA ASN A 245 14.58 -0.68 0.20
C ASN A 245 14.23 -1.15 -1.22
N TYR A 246 14.41 -0.26 -2.20
CA TYR A 246 14.06 -0.54 -3.59
C TYR A 246 14.88 -1.68 -4.21
N ARG A 247 16.14 -1.85 -3.80
CA ARG A 247 17.03 -2.92 -4.29
C ARG A 247 16.55 -4.33 -3.92
N GLU A 248 15.71 -4.44 -2.89
CA GLU A 248 15.17 -5.72 -2.43
C GLU A 248 13.78 -6.02 -2.99
N ARG A 249 13.13 -5.06 -3.67
CA ARG A 249 11.75 -5.21 -4.17
C ARG A 249 11.59 -6.35 -5.16
N GLU A 250 12.63 -6.65 -5.91
CA GLU A 250 12.66 -7.74 -6.89
C GLU A 250 12.50 -9.11 -6.25
N ASN A 251 13.12 -9.31 -5.08
CA ASN A 251 13.08 -10.56 -4.34
C ASN A 251 12.05 -10.56 -3.20
N HIS A 252 11.43 -9.41 -2.93
CA HIS A 252 10.43 -9.26 -1.88
C HIS A 252 9.20 -10.13 -2.12
N ILE A 253 8.76 -10.83 -1.07
CA ILE A 253 7.51 -11.57 -1.05
C ILE A 253 6.52 -10.77 -0.20
N PRO A 254 5.44 -10.24 -0.80
CA PRO A 254 4.45 -9.48 -0.04
C PRO A 254 3.77 -10.32 1.05
N THR A 255 3.60 -9.73 2.22
CA THR A 255 2.93 -10.34 3.39
C THR A 255 1.76 -9.51 3.94
N SER A 256 1.61 -8.28 3.46
CA SER A 256 0.50 -7.39 3.76
C SER A 256 0.02 -6.70 2.49
N PHE A 257 -0.87 -5.71 2.60
CA PHE A 257 -1.47 -5.03 1.46
C PHE A 257 -1.16 -3.52 1.47
N GLN A 258 -1.01 -2.95 0.27
CA GLN A 258 -1.01 -1.51 0.04
C GLN A 258 -2.43 -0.94 0.20
N LEU A 259 -2.56 0.38 0.01
CA LEU A 259 -3.88 1.02 -0.10
C LEU A 259 -4.68 0.38 -1.25
N PRO A 260 -6.01 0.18 -1.06
CA PRO A 260 -6.84 -0.47 -2.06
C PRO A 260 -7.04 0.41 -3.29
N LEU A 261 -7.12 -0.23 -4.46
CA LEU A 261 -7.63 0.37 -5.68
C LEU A 261 -9.14 0.16 -5.78
N ILE A 262 -9.86 1.10 -6.38
CA ILE A 262 -11.31 1.05 -6.51
C ILE A 262 -11.73 0.75 -7.93
N LYS A 263 -12.67 -0.20 -8.06
CA LYS A 263 -13.25 -0.56 -9.36
C LYS A 263 -14.06 0.60 -9.94
N GLN A 264 -13.75 0.98 -11.17
CA GLN A 264 -14.43 2.04 -11.91
C GLN A 264 -15.63 1.47 -12.67
N VAL A 265 -16.82 1.57 -12.07
CA VAL A 265 -18.09 1.13 -12.65
C VAL A 265 -19.24 2.08 -12.33
N LYS A 266 -20.16 2.26 -13.29
CA LYS A 266 -21.39 3.07 -13.14
C LYS A 266 -22.57 2.31 -12.48
N GLY A 267 -22.31 1.08 -12.03
CA GLY A 267 -23.31 0.15 -11.48
C GLY A 267 -23.15 -1.22 -12.11
N GLU A 268 -22.57 -2.16 -11.37
CA GLU A 268 -22.39 -3.55 -11.80
C GLU A 268 -23.10 -4.46 -10.81
N MET A 269 -23.90 -5.41 -11.29
CA MET A 269 -24.55 -6.40 -10.44
C MET A 269 -23.70 -7.66 -10.38
N VAL A 270 -23.37 -8.10 -9.18
CA VAL A 270 -22.57 -9.30 -8.96
C VAL A 270 -23.30 -10.23 -8.00
N SER A 271 -23.27 -11.53 -8.30
CA SER A 271 -23.83 -12.58 -7.46
C SER A 271 -22.71 -13.41 -6.84
N ILE A 272 -22.64 -13.39 -5.50
CA ILE A 272 -21.67 -14.12 -4.68
C ILE A 272 -22.44 -14.95 -3.66
N ASN A 273 -22.19 -16.25 -3.58
CA ASN A 273 -22.84 -17.14 -2.61
C ASN A 273 -24.37 -16.98 -2.54
N ARG A 274 -25.04 -16.93 -3.71
CA ARG A 274 -26.50 -16.73 -3.88
C ARG A 274 -27.04 -15.37 -3.40
N HIS A 275 -26.17 -14.41 -3.08
CA HIS A 275 -26.54 -13.03 -2.75
C HIS A 275 -26.17 -12.08 -3.88
N SER A 276 -27.04 -11.13 -4.18
CA SER A 276 -26.81 -10.11 -5.20
C SER A 276 -26.40 -8.77 -4.59
N TYR A 277 -25.32 -8.20 -5.13
CA TYR A 277 -24.73 -6.94 -4.72
C TYR A 277 -24.68 -5.98 -5.91
N VAL A 278 -24.81 -4.68 -5.65
CA VAL A 278 -24.59 -3.65 -6.66
C VAL A 278 -23.30 -2.92 -6.32
N ILE A 279 -22.30 -3.09 -7.17
CA ILE A 279 -21.02 -2.40 -7.07
C ILE A 279 -21.18 -1.00 -7.64
N LYS A 280 -20.76 0.00 -6.86
CA LYS A 280 -20.69 1.39 -7.27
C LYS A 280 -19.29 1.93 -7.01
N SER A 281 -18.85 2.80 -7.91
CA SER A 281 -17.66 3.61 -7.65
C SER A 281 -17.92 4.53 -6.46
N GLY A 282 -16.95 4.65 -5.56
CA GLY A 282 -16.98 5.64 -4.49
C GLY A 282 -16.97 7.06 -5.07
N ALA A 283 -17.67 7.99 -4.42
CA ALA A 283 -17.49 9.41 -4.70
C ALA A 283 -16.16 9.83 -4.04
N GLY A 284 -15.15 10.15 -4.83
CA GLY A 284 -13.87 10.58 -4.25
C GLY A 284 -12.80 10.93 -5.29
N PHE A 285 -12.74 10.17 -6.39
CA PHE A 285 -11.74 10.41 -7.42
C PHE A 285 -12.39 10.45 -8.82
N PRO A 286 -12.16 11.49 -9.63
CA PRO A 286 -12.78 11.60 -10.94
C PRO A 286 -12.35 10.44 -11.84
N SER A 287 -13.30 9.75 -12.46
CA SER A 287 -13.00 8.75 -13.50
C SER A 287 -12.27 9.34 -14.70
N SER A 288 -12.24 10.67 -14.84
CA SER A 288 -11.51 11.40 -15.88
C SER A 288 -9.99 11.45 -15.68
N THR A 289 -9.50 11.03 -14.50
CA THR A 289 -8.09 11.19 -14.10
C THR A 289 -7.12 10.33 -14.93
N PHE A 290 -7.61 9.23 -15.52
CA PHE A 290 -6.86 8.36 -16.42
C PHE A 290 -7.39 8.40 -17.87
N THR A 291 -7.99 9.51 -18.31
CA THR A 291 -8.55 9.65 -19.67
C THR A 291 -7.49 9.53 -20.77
N ASN A 292 -6.32 10.11 -20.56
CA ASN A 292 -5.15 9.89 -21.39
C ASN A 292 -4.09 9.19 -20.54
N ASN A 293 -3.95 7.88 -20.75
CA ASN A 293 -2.98 7.04 -20.05
C ASN A 293 -1.53 7.56 -20.14
N LYS A 294 -1.15 8.27 -21.22
CA LYS A 294 0.23 8.78 -21.38
C LYS A 294 0.48 10.12 -20.72
N THR A 295 -0.59 10.84 -20.34
CA THR A 295 -0.48 12.18 -19.74
C THR A 295 -0.90 12.10 -18.27
N PRO A 296 0.06 12.17 -17.34
CA PRO A 296 -0.24 12.16 -15.92
C PRO A 296 -1.16 13.33 -15.52
N PRO A 297 -2.15 13.10 -14.66
CA PRO A 297 -2.98 14.16 -14.11
C PRO A 297 -2.19 15.06 -13.16
N HIS A 298 -2.38 16.37 -13.27
CA HIS A 298 -1.84 17.34 -12.32
C HIS A 298 -2.89 17.64 -11.25
N LEU A 299 -2.73 17.06 -10.06
CA LEU A 299 -3.62 17.33 -8.95
C LEU A 299 -3.30 18.68 -8.29
N ILE A 300 -4.29 19.22 -7.58
CA ILE A 300 -4.11 20.47 -6.82
C ILE A 300 -3.18 20.19 -5.64
N GLU A 301 -2.09 20.96 -5.57
CA GLU A 301 -1.15 20.92 -4.45
C GLU A 301 -1.88 21.19 -3.13
N LYS A 302 -1.74 20.29 -2.16
CA LYS A 302 -2.36 20.45 -0.85
C LYS A 302 -1.55 21.44 -0.04
N PRO A 303 -2.19 22.35 0.72
CA PRO A 303 -1.45 23.23 1.60
C PRO A 303 -0.69 22.42 2.65
N HIS A 304 0.62 22.67 2.78
CA HIS A 304 1.41 22.10 3.86
C HIS A 304 1.01 22.76 5.19
N LEU A 305 0.16 22.07 5.94
CA LEU A 305 -0.23 22.48 7.28
C LEU A 305 0.79 21.94 8.30
N PRO A 306 1.06 22.68 9.40
CA PRO A 306 1.75 22.13 10.56
C PRO A 306 1.12 20.80 11.02
N PRO A 307 1.84 19.97 11.77
CA PRO A 307 1.39 18.65 12.15
C PRO A 307 0.40 18.80 13.31
N TYR A 308 -0.86 19.08 12.99
CA TYR A 308 -1.94 19.18 13.97
C TYR A 308 -2.36 17.78 14.42
N ILE A 309 -1.57 17.20 15.34
CA ILE A 309 -1.81 15.84 15.85
C ILE A 309 -2.77 15.80 17.06
N TYR A 310 -3.15 16.95 17.61
CA TYR A 310 -4.01 17.03 18.79
C TYR A 310 -5.40 16.43 18.53
N GLY A 311 -5.98 15.84 19.59
CA GLY A 311 -7.31 15.23 19.54
C GLY A 311 -7.28 13.71 19.45
N GLU A 312 -8.39 13.13 19.01
CA GLU A 312 -8.56 11.68 18.91
C GLU A 312 -8.42 11.18 17.47
N TRP A 313 -7.71 10.07 17.31
CA TRP A 313 -7.51 9.38 16.05
C TRP A 313 -7.94 7.94 16.22
N THR A 314 -8.64 7.38 15.25
CA THR A 314 -9.04 5.97 15.25
C THR A 314 -8.84 5.38 13.87
N SER A 315 -8.49 4.10 13.81
CA SER A 315 -8.52 3.35 12.56
C SER A 315 -9.92 3.40 11.95
N THR A 316 -9.99 3.64 10.65
CA THR A 316 -11.24 3.63 9.86
C THR A 316 -11.57 2.24 9.31
N ARG A 317 -10.74 1.24 9.64
CA ARG A 317 -10.88 -0.16 9.26
C ARG A 317 -9.98 -1.05 10.13
N CYS A 318 -10.19 -2.36 10.05
CA CYS A 318 -9.25 -3.38 10.52
C CYS A 318 -7.95 -3.32 9.70
N GLU A 319 -6.82 -3.09 10.37
CA GLU A 319 -5.52 -2.95 9.74
C GLU A 319 -4.84 -4.32 9.62
N VAL A 320 -4.45 -4.68 8.40
CA VAL A 320 -3.61 -5.87 8.13
C VAL A 320 -2.15 -5.45 8.22
N ARG A 321 -1.40 -6.09 9.11
CA ARG A 321 0.04 -5.88 9.30
C ARG A 321 0.84 -7.05 8.71
N PRO A 322 2.12 -6.84 8.40
CA PRO A 322 3.02 -7.93 8.00
C PRO A 322 2.93 -9.12 8.95
N LEU A 323 3.17 -10.31 8.42
CA LEU A 323 3.15 -11.58 9.16
C LEU A 323 1.77 -11.97 9.74
N GLY A 324 0.67 -11.49 9.14
CA GLY A 324 -0.68 -11.97 9.47
C GLY A 324 -1.24 -11.44 10.78
N LEU A 325 -0.80 -10.25 11.22
CA LEU A 325 -1.33 -9.58 12.41
C LEU A 325 -2.46 -8.61 12.01
N TYR A 326 -3.56 -8.62 12.77
CA TYR A 326 -4.71 -7.74 12.55
C TYR A 326 -4.94 -6.87 13.77
N LEU A 327 -5.15 -5.56 13.56
CA LEU A 327 -5.36 -4.66 14.68
C LEU A 327 -6.24 -3.45 14.33
N THR A 328 -6.78 -2.82 15.38
CA THR A 328 -7.30 -1.45 15.33
C THR A 328 -6.54 -0.59 16.32
N ARG A 329 -6.39 0.69 16.00
CA ARG A 329 -5.63 1.67 16.79
C ARG A 329 -6.53 2.83 17.17
N ARG A 330 -6.33 3.34 18.37
CA ARG A 330 -6.89 4.60 18.83
C ARG A 330 -5.80 5.40 19.53
N PHE A 331 -5.63 6.64 19.13
CA PHE A 331 -4.70 7.57 19.78
C PHE A 331 -5.44 8.79 20.27
N SER A 332 -5.04 9.30 21.42
CA SER A 332 -5.50 10.57 21.99
C SER A 332 -4.27 11.41 22.30
N PHE A 333 -4.17 12.58 21.69
CA PHE A 333 -3.09 13.55 21.94
C PHE A 333 -3.66 14.77 22.65
N TYR A 334 -3.09 15.09 23.80
CA TYR A 334 -3.51 16.20 24.65
C TYR A 334 -2.52 17.35 24.52
N SER A 335 -3.05 18.54 24.19
CA SER A 335 -2.23 19.74 23.98
C SER A 335 -1.74 20.37 25.29
N GLU A 336 -2.49 20.21 26.38
CA GLU A 336 -2.26 20.90 27.64
C GLU A 336 -0.95 20.48 28.32
N ASP A 337 -0.61 19.19 28.25
CA ASP A 337 0.53 18.58 28.93
C ASP A 337 1.46 17.81 27.97
N SER A 338 1.23 17.94 26.65
CA SER A 338 1.93 17.20 25.60
C SER A 338 1.97 15.70 25.86
N THR A 339 0.87 15.15 26.40
CA THR A 339 0.73 13.71 26.60
C THR A 339 -0.03 13.03 25.49
N TRP A 340 0.20 11.74 25.33
CA TRP A 340 -0.56 10.90 24.43
C TRP A 340 -0.88 9.57 25.08
N ILE A 341 -2.00 8.99 24.64
CA ILE A 341 -2.42 7.62 24.98
C ILE A 341 -2.76 6.92 23.67
N GLY A 342 -2.18 5.73 23.47
CA GLY A 342 -2.43 4.88 22.32
C GLY A 342 -2.91 3.51 22.75
N GLU A 343 -4.01 3.05 22.18
CA GLU A 343 -4.59 1.73 22.39
C GLU A 343 -4.54 0.94 21.08
N HIS A 344 -3.94 -0.25 21.12
CA HIS A 344 -3.90 -1.19 20.01
C HIS A 344 -4.68 -2.44 20.40
N LYS A 345 -5.76 -2.73 19.68
CA LYS A 345 -6.54 -3.96 19.87
C LYS A 345 -6.13 -4.95 18.80
N PHE A 346 -5.63 -6.11 19.19
CA PHE A 346 -5.20 -7.17 18.27
C PHE A 346 -6.29 -8.21 18.09
N TYR A 347 -6.37 -8.76 16.89
CA TYR A 347 -7.40 -9.73 16.49
C TYR A 347 -6.78 -10.92 15.77
N SER A 348 -7.53 -12.02 15.72
CA SER A 348 -7.10 -13.25 15.05
C SER A 348 -7.60 -13.37 13.61
N ASP A 349 -8.52 -12.50 13.19
CA ASP A 349 -9.15 -12.51 11.87
C ASP A 349 -9.03 -11.14 11.16
N PRO A 350 -9.04 -11.11 9.82
CA PRO A 350 -8.84 -9.90 9.02
C PRO A 350 -9.98 -8.89 9.09
N PHE A 351 -11.09 -9.21 9.76
CA PHE A 351 -12.24 -8.32 9.95
C PHE A 351 -12.45 -7.93 11.40
N CYS A 352 -11.46 -8.19 12.27
CA CYS A 352 -11.46 -7.77 13.66
C CYS A 352 -12.68 -8.24 14.48
N LYS A 353 -13.17 -9.46 14.20
CA LYS A 353 -14.30 -10.10 14.90
C LYS A 353 -13.88 -10.82 16.18
N ILE A 354 -12.68 -11.40 16.19
CA ILE A 354 -12.17 -12.27 17.25
C ILE A 354 -11.02 -11.56 17.97
N PRO A 355 -11.30 -10.88 19.11
CA PRO A 355 -10.28 -10.15 19.85
C PRO A 355 -9.26 -11.11 20.49
N LYS A 356 -8.00 -10.70 20.52
CA LYS A 356 -6.88 -11.48 21.05
C LYS A 356 -6.31 -10.87 22.34
N PHE A 357 -5.77 -9.66 22.26
CA PHE A 357 -5.24 -8.91 23.39
C PHE A 357 -5.21 -7.42 23.07
N ILE A 358 -4.98 -6.59 24.10
CA ILE A 358 -4.92 -5.14 23.97
C ILE A 358 -3.56 -4.66 24.51
N VAL A 359 -2.94 -3.75 23.78
CA VAL A 359 -1.72 -3.06 24.21
C VAL A 359 -2.02 -1.58 24.33
N THR A 360 -1.78 -1.02 25.52
CA THR A 360 -1.93 0.40 25.78
C THR A 360 -0.57 1.00 26.08
N ALA A 361 -0.23 2.04 25.36
CA ALA A 361 0.97 2.84 25.61
C ALA A 361 0.54 4.26 25.94
N ALA A 362 1.29 4.91 26.82
CA ALA A 362 1.09 6.32 27.10
C ALA A 362 2.43 6.98 27.39
N GLY A 363 2.50 8.28 27.17
CA GLY A 363 3.63 9.08 27.58
C GLY A 363 3.56 10.49 27.03
N HIS A 364 4.72 11.10 26.80
CA HIS A 364 4.81 12.48 26.32
C HIS A 364 5.28 12.51 24.88
N PHE A 365 4.92 13.57 24.16
CA PHE A 365 5.41 13.81 22.81
C PHE A 365 6.09 15.18 22.72
N THR A 366 7.04 15.29 21.81
CA THR A 366 7.57 16.58 21.38
C THR A 366 7.41 16.70 19.88
N LEU A 367 6.90 17.85 19.44
CA LEU A 367 6.85 18.20 18.02
C LEU A 367 8.20 18.80 17.65
N THR A 368 8.99 18.05 16.89
CA THR A 368 10.24 18.59 16.33
C THR A 368 9.97 19.15 14.95
N VAL A 369 10.55 20.31 14.65
CA VAL A 369 10.57 20.91 13.31
C VAL A 369 12.00 20.79 12.78
N PRO A 370 12.28 19.89 11.80
CA PRO A 370 13.59 19.89 11.14
C PRO A 370 13.59 19.73 9.60
N ASN A 371 14.49 20.53 9.01
CA ASN A 371 15.22 20.51 7.73
C ASN A 371 14.52 20.27 6.36
N LYS A 372 14.72 21.28 5.49
CA LYS A 372 14.31 21.43 4.07
C LYS A 372 15.01 20.48 3.09
N GLU A 373 15.19 19.21 3.38
CA GLU A 373 15.91 18.31 2.46
C GLU A 373 15.01 17.60 1.44
N LEU A 374 13.69 17.58 1.65
CA LEU A 374 12.73 16.96 0.74
C LEU A 374 11.60 17.93 0.44
N LYS A 375 11.37 18.20 -0.85
CA LYS A 375 10.26 19.02 -1.33
C LYS A 375 8.97 18.22 -1.14
N GLY A 376 8.01 18.73 -0.36
CA GLY A 376 6.74 18.05 -0.14
C GLY A 376 6.68 17.08 1.04
N THR A 377 7.74 16.92 1.84
CA THR A 377 7.63 16.29 3.16
C THR A 377 7.77 17.32 4.25
N THR A 378 6.75 17.43 5.11
CA THR A 378 7.00 17.86 6.48
C THR A 378 7.78 16.73 7.14
N ASN A 379 9.11 16.83 7.16
CA ASN A 379 9.97 15.96 7.99
C ASN A 379 9.78 16.27 9.50
N GLU A 380 8.57 16.64 9.91
CA GLU A 380 8.19 16.95 11.27
C GLU A 380 8.05 15.66 12.05
N GLY A 381 9.12 15.29 12.75
CA GLY A 381 9.15 14.10 13.58
C GLY A 381 8.36 14.33 14.87
N VAL A 382 7.36 13.48 15.13
CA VAL A 382 6.77 13.34 16.47
C VAL A 382 7.66 12.37 17.25
N LYS A 383 8.40 12.87 18.24
CA LYS A 383 9.13 11.99 19.15
C LYS A 383 8.21 11.56 20.29
N LEU A 384 7.87 10.28 20.32
CA LEU A 384 7.08 9.67 21.38
C LEU A 384 7.99 9.12 22.47
N HIS A 385 7.85 9.65 23.69
CA HIS A 385 8.38 9.02 24.90
C HIS A 385 7.27 8.14 25.49
N GLN A 386 7.56 6.89 25.82
CA GLN A 386 6.52 5.91 26.16
C GLN A 386 6.79 5.07 27.40
N ARG A 387 5.71 4.66 28.06
CA ARG A 387 5.63 3.47 28.93
C ARG A 387 4.54 2.54 28.36
N MET A 388 4.88 1.27 28.17
CA MET A 388 3.98 0.26 27.59
C MET A 388 3.35 -0.63 28.65
N TYR A 389 2.06 -0.93 28.47
CA TYR A 389 1.30 -1.88 29.26
C TYR A 389 0.58 -2.84 28.31
N ALA A 390 0.73 -4.14 28.52
CA ALA A 390 0.00 -5.17 27.78
C ALA A 390 -0.99 -5.88 28.72
N ALA A 391 -2.23 -6.04 28.26
CA ALA A 391 -3.29 -6.76 28.98
C ALA A 391 -3.86 -7.87 28.08
N TRP A 392 -3.95 -9.08 28.62
CA TRP A 392 -4.51 -10.25 27.94
C TRP A 392 -5.97 -10.43 28.37
N ASN A 393 -6.83 -10.85 27.43
CA ASN A 393 -8.25 -11.13 27.71
C ASN A 393 -8.47 -12.43 28.52
N ASN A 394 -7.41 -13.07 29.02
CA ASN A 394 -7.48 -14.27 29.84
C ASN A 394 -6.93 -13.93 31.25
N PRO A 395 -7.71 -14.08 32.34
CA PRO A 395 -7.38 -13.51 33.66
C PRO A 395 -6.18 -14.16 34.38
N SER A 396 -5.41 -15.03 33.73
CA SER A 396 -4.41 -15.88 34.38
C SER A 396 -2.95 -15.46 34.21
N PHE A 397 -2.63 -14.38 33.50
CA PHE A 397 -1.23 -13.99 33.27
C PHE A 397 -0.97 -12.50 33.47
N SER A 398 0.07 -12.24 34.28
CA SER A 398 0.51 -10.96 34.84
C SER A 398 0.83 -9.87 33.82
N THR A 399 0.61 -8.62 34.21
CA THR A 399 1.13 -7.41 33.58
C THR A 399 2.66 -7.51 33.39
N ILE A 400 3.12 -7.50 32.15
CA ILE A 400 4.55 -7.41 31.84
C ILE A 400 4.89 -5.92 31.65
N ARG A 401 5.76 -5.37 32.52
CA ARG A 401 6.34 -4.03 32.33
C ARG A 401 7.61 -4.17 31.51
N TYR A 402 7.63 -3.59 30.31
CA TYR A 402 8.86 -3.31 29.58
C TYR A 402 9.10 -1.81 29.56
N SER A 403 10.22 -1.36 30.12
CA SER A 403 10.78 -0.03 29.94
C SER A 403 11.90 -0.12 28.91
N GLU A 404 11.60 0.18 27.66
CA GLU A 404 12.63 0.36 26.63
C GLU A 404 12.46 1.75 26.02
N THR A 405 13.42 2.63 26.29
CA THR A 405 13.60 3.88 25.54
C THR A 405 14.20 3.52 24.18
N ARG A 406 13.35 3.34 23.16
CA ARG A 406 13.81 3.34 21.77
C ARG A 406 13.50 4.69 21.14
N ASN A 407 14.53 5.34 20.63
CA ASN A 407 14.38 6.44 19.69
C ASN A 407 13.80 5.84 18.39
N GLY A 408 12.52 6.10 18.11
CA GLY A 408 11.88 5.69 16.87
C GLY A 408 12.34 6.57 15.70
N LEU A 409 12.55 5.92 14.55
CA LEU A 409 12.82 6.49 13.22
C LEU A 409 11.66 7.35 12.71
#